data_AF-A0A950MTF7-F1
#
_entry.id   AF-A0A950MTF7-F1
#
_cell.length_a   1.000
_cell.length_b   1.000
_cell.length_c   1.000
_cell.angle_alpha   90.00
_cell.angle_beta   90.00
_cell.angle_gamma   90.00
#
_symmetry.space_group_name_H-M   'P 1'
#
loop_
_entity.id
_entity.type
_entity.pdbx_description
1 polymer ?
#
loop_
_entity_poly.entity_id
_entity_poly.type
_entity_poly.pdbx_seq_one_letter_code
_entity_poly.pdbx_strand_id
1 'polypeptide(L)' 'MRYPHLFAPITLNKLTLRNRVVSTAHAEVYAEPGGLPGDRYIRYYEE' A
#
# COMPACT_ATOMS: atom_id res chain seq x y z
N MET A 1 -9.36 -13.14 19.82
CA MET A 1 -9.48 -12.05 18.81
C MET A 1 -10.23 -12.58 17.60
N ARG A 2 -11.07 -11.77 16.94
CA ARG A 2 -11.98 -12.21 15.86
C ARG A 2 -11.27 -12.54 14.53
N TYR A 3 -10.11 -11.93 14.26
CA TYR A 3 -9.37 -12.09 13.00
C TYR A 3 -7.86 -12.29 13.22
N PRO A 4 -7.45 -13.43 13.78
CA PRO A 4 -6.05 -13.65 14.19
C PRO A 4 -5.07 -13.67 13.00
N HIS A 5 -5.54 -14.03 11.81
CA HIS A 5 -4.69 -14.20 10.63
C HIS A 5 -4.38 -12.90 9.88
N LEU A 6 -5.16 -11.83 10.07
CA LEU A 6 -4.92 -10.56 9.36
C LEU A 6 -3.57 -9.94 9.74
N PHE A 7 -3.18 -10.09 11.02
CA PHE A 7 -1.92 -9.57 11.56
C PHE A 7 -0.79 -10.60 11.57
N ALA A 8 -1.05 -11.82 11.09
CA ALA A 8 -0.01 -12.84 10.97
C ALA A 8 0.89 -12.54 9.75
N PRO A 9 2.21 -12.72 9.86
CA PRO A 9 3.10 -12.58 8.72
C PRO A 9 2.74 -13.49 7.54
N ILE A 10 3.12 -13.06 6.34
CA ILE A 10 3.00 -13.87 5.12
C ILE A 10 4.23 -13.66 4.24
N THR A 11 4.77 -14.75 3.69
CA THR A 11 5.85 -14.69 2.70
C THR A 11 5.25 -14.76 1.30
N LEU A 12 5.47 -13.70 0.52
CA LEU A 12 5.13 -13.63 -0.89
C LEU A 12 6.42 -13.76 -1.71
N ASN A 13 6.61 -14.94 -2.32
CA ASN A 13 7.83 -15.31 -3.05
C ASN A 13 9.09 -15.13 -2.18
N LYS A 14 9.82 -14.02 -2.32
CA LYS A 14 11.07 -13.72 -1.60
C LYS A 14 10.93 -12.65 -0.52
N LEU A 15 9.73 -12.08 -0.33
CA LEU A 15 9.48 -11.00 0.61
C LEU A 15 8.52 -11.44 1.71
N THR A 16 8.91 -11.25 2.98
CA THR A 16 8.03 -11.48 4.12
C THR A 16 7.38 -10.17 4.55
N LEU A 17 6.06 -10.12 4.50
CA LEU A 17 5.24 -9.00 4.94
C LEU A 17 4.81 -9.21 6.39
N ARG A 18 4.75 -8.11 7.14
CA ARG A 18 4.38 -8.09 8.57
C ARG A 18 2.94 -8.49 8.84
N ASN A 19 2.05 -8.32 7.85
CA ASN A 19 0.63 -8.61 7.97
C ASN A 19 0.03 -8.91 6.58
N ARG A 20 -1.26 -9.21 6.55
CA ARG A 20 -2.03 -9.53 5.34
C ARG A 20 -2.97 -8.38 4.93
N VAL A 21 -2.67 -7.16 5.34
CA VAL A 21 -3.44 -5.95 4.99
C VAL A 21 -2.74 -5.25 3.83
N VAL A 22 -3.48 -4.94 2.77
CA VAL A 22 -2.93 -4.38 1.54
C VAL A 22 -3.75 -3.15 1.15
N SER A 23 -3.08 -2.02 0.94
CA SER A 23 -3.68 -0.87 0.25
C SER A 23 -3.71 -1.16 -1.24
N THR A 24 -4.90 -1.39 -1.78
CA THR A 24 -5.12 -1.70 -3.19
C THR A 24 -4.81 -0.52 -4.10
N ALA A 25 -4.73 -0.74 -5.41
CA ALA A 25 -4.55 0.37 -6.35
C ALA A 25 -5.77 1.30 -6.32
N HIS A 26 -5.55 2.57 -6.00
CA HIS A 26 -6.57 3.62 -6.02
C HIS A 26 -6.13 4.71 -7.01
N ALA A 27 -6.99 5.04 -7.97
CA ALA A 27 -6.71 6.10 -8.94
C ALA A 27 -7.19 7.45 -8.39
N GLU A 28 -6.36 8.09 -7.57
CA GLU A 28 -6.75 9.34 -6.90
C GLU A 28 -6.47 10.62 -7.70
N VAL A 29 -6.04 10.48 -8.97
CA VAL A 29 -5.81 11.60 -9.91
C VAL A 29 -4.89 12.69 -9.33
N TYR A 30 -3.95 12.32 -8.46
CA TYR A 30 -2.89 13.20 -7.94
C TYR A 30 -1.65 13.26 -8.82
N ALA A 31 -1.77 12.83 -10.07
CA ALA A 31 -0.69 12.95 -11.02
C ALA A 31 -0.53 14.41 -11.45
N GLU A 32 0.71 14.88 -11.50
CA GLU A 32 1.08 16.16 -12.09
C GLU A 32 0.88 16.12 -13.62
N PRO A 33 0.87 17.29 -14.31
CA PRO A 33 0.84 17.33 -15.77
C PRO A 33 1.94 16.44 -16.38
N GLY A 34 1.53 15.48 -17.22
CA GLY A 34 2.43 14.44 -17.75
C GLY A 34 2.29 13.08 -17.07
N GLY A 35 1.39 12.93 -16.08
CA GLY A 35 1.09 11.64 -15.45
C GLY A 35 2.10 11.20 -14.39
N LEU A 36 3.01 12.11 -13.99
CA LEU A 36 4.06 11.80 -13.03
C LEU A 36 3.56 11.96 -11.59
N PRO A 37 3.96 11.07 -10.67
CA PRO A 37 3.74 11.27 -9.24
C PRO A 37 4.42 12.57 -8.77
N GLY A 38 3.64 13.49 -8.21
CA GLY A 38 4.16 14.67 -7.50
C GLY A 38 4.21 14.47 -5.99
N ASP A 39 4.61 15.50 -5.25
CA ASP A 39 4.77 15.48 -3.79
C ASP A 39 3.48 15.06 -3.06
N ARG A 40 2.31 15.44 -3.59
CA ARG A 40 1.01 15.05 -3.03
C ARG A 40 0.77 13.55 -3.09
N TYR A 41 1.15 12.91 -4.20
CA TYR A 41 1.03 11.47 -4.36
C TYR A 41 1.97 10.73 -3.42
N ILE A 42 3.19 11.23 -3.23
CA ILE A 42 4.16 10.64 -2.29
C ILE A 42 3.63 10.68 -0.86
N ARG A 43 3.19 11.85 -0.40
CA ARG A 43 2.65 12.01 0.96
C ARG A 43 1.46 11.10 1.24
N TYR A 44 0.57 10.91 0.25
CA TYR A 44 -0.57 10.00 0.39
C TYR A 44 -0.15 8.55 0.68
N TYR A 45 0.96 8.06 0.12
CA TYR A 45 1.45 6.70 0.39
C TYR A 45 2.31 6.58 1.65
N GLU A 46 2.79 7.70 2.20
CA GLU A 46 3.55 7.72 3.46
C GLU A 46 2.67 7.63 4.71
N GLU A 47 1.41 8.07 4.61
CA GLU A 47 0.40 8.01 5.69
C GLU A 47 -0.18 6.59 5.89
#